data_AF-A0A0B8N918-F1
#
_entry.id   AF-A0A0B8N918-F1
#
_cell.length_a   1.000
_cell.length_b   1.000
_cell.length_c   1.000
_cell.angle_alpha   90.00
_cell.angle_beta   90.00
_cell.angle_gamma   90.00
#
_symmetry.space_group_name_H-M   'P 1'
#
loop_
_entity.id
_entity.type
_entity.pdbx_description
1 polymer ?
#
loop_
_entity_poly.entity_id
_entity_poly.type
_entity_poly.pdbx_seq_one_letter_code
_entity_poly.pdbx_strand_id
1 'polypeptide(L)'
;MSQPDRVVAAQRGPGPRSGRVARAGRAVVACGVVGVYIGLGFAFHLDANVYLLLGIPFTLLFPLVLARRPVRELWVRGTPPPVDRWVWLMFAALAVLPGLDLAGTVGDAIASGKPNGPDGTVLGYDAAALLGAFVAAWSIRALGRAGWRRVRGCLATAGILGAGMFVGGFLLSGQAAPRPVPWASLGIGLASLLMYVPVVFVLEEVFFRGALDSYLHRDGEPGARWTAALCSALWGLWHLPVAGSGPITAGVVLALLAFQIPVGIFLSLGWRRSGNLAVPGITHAAIDAVRNGLGF
;
A
#
# COMPACT_ATOMS: atom_id res chain seq x y z
N MET A 1 22.16 51.92 10.01
CA MET A 1 21.99 50.57 9.41
C MET A 1 20.55 50.45 8.96
N SER A 2 20.30 50.51 7.66
CA SER A 2 18.97 50.49 7.06
C SER A 2 18.39 49.07 7.03
N GLN A 3 17.05 48.98 7.07
CA GLN A 3 16.25 47.75 7.04
C GLN A 3 16.35 46.78 5.83
N PRO A 4 16.97 47.07 4.65
CA PRO A 4 16.91 46.15 3.50
C PRO A 4 17.68 44.83 3.68
N ASP A 5 18.74 44.80 4.50
CA ASP A 5 19.65 43.66 4.53
C ASP A 5 19.13 42.44 5.31
N ARG A 6 18.09 42.62 6.14
CA ARG A 6 17.49 41.51 6.92
C ARG A 6 16.55 40.62 6.10
N VAL A 7 16.06 41.09 4.95
CA VAL A 7 15.11 40.30 4.13
C VAL A 7 15.83 39.26 3.25
N VAL A 8 17.10 39.51 2.89
CA VAL A 8 17.86 38.61 1.99
C VAL A 8 18.40 37.38 2.72
N ALA A 9 18.61 37.44 4.04
CA ALA A 9 19.15 36.32 4.82
C ALA A 9 18.15 35.18 5.08
N ALA A 10 16.83 35.45 5.03
CA ALA A 10 15.79 34.48 5.37
C ALA A 10 15.41 33.51 4.22
N GLN A 11 15.95 33.70 3.01
CA GLN A 11 15.63 32.88 1.84
C GLN A 11 16.71 31.86 1.45
N ARG A 12 17.83 31.78 2.18
CA ARG A 12 18.80 30.71 1.97
C ARG A 12 18.26 29.43 2.61
N GLY A 13 17.47 28.69 1.83
CA GLY A 13 17.06 27.34 2.16
C GLY A 13 18.28 26.48 2.56
N PRO A 14 18.07 25.43 3.36
CA PRO A 14 19.13 24.57 3.87
C PRO A 14 20.11 24.18 2.75
N GLY A 15 21.39 24.53 2.92
CA GLY A 15 22.42 24.27 1.91
C GLY A 15 22.47 22.79 1.51
N PRO A 16 22.94 22.45 0.29
CA PRO A 16 22.80 21.10 -0.28
C PRO A 16 23.32 19.95 0.59
N ARG A 17 24.32 20.22 1.46
CA ARG A 17 24.83 19.26 2.44
C ARG A 17 23.84 18.94 3.55
N SER A 18 23.17 19.96 4.10
CA SER A 18 22.15 19.78 5.16
C SER A 18 20.94 18.99 4.68
N GLY A 19 20.53 19.17 3.41
CA GLY A 19 19.47 18.37 2.79
C GLY A 19 19.84 16.88 2.61
N ARG A 20 21.11 16.57 2.27
CA ARG A 20 21.58 15.18 2.16
C ARG A 20 21.63 14.47 3.51
N VAL A 21 22.16 15.12 4.55
CA VAL A 21 22.23 14.57 5.90
C VAL A 21 20.83 14.27 6.44
N ALA A 22 19.89 15.22 6.28
CA ALA A 22 18.51 15.02 6.69
C ALA A 22 17.87 13.82 5.96
N ARG A 23 18.10 13.67 4.65
CA ARG A 23 17.58 12.51 3.89
C ARG A 23 18.18 11.19 4.34
N ALA A 24 19.49 11.13 4.56
CA ALA A 24 20.15 9.93 5.06
C ALA A 24 19.56 9.51 6.41
N GLY A 25 19.36 10.46 7.33
CA GLY A 25 18.69 10.20 8.60
C GLY A 25 17.28 9.62 8.42
N ARG A 26 16.46 10.18 7.51
CA ARG A 26 15.13 9.63 7.22
C ARG A 26 15.18 8.24 6.61
N ALA A 27 16.16 7.95 5.76
CA ALA A 27 16.36 6.61 5.21
C ALA A 27 16.72 5.59 6.29
N VAL A 28 17.61 5.94 7.22
CA VAL A 28 17.96 5.08 8.36
C VAL A 28 16.73 4.79 9.23
N VAL A 29 15.94 5.82 9.56
CA VAL A 29 14.69 5.65 10.33
C VAL A 29 13.71 4.76 9.59
N ALA A 30 13.51 4.98 8.29
CA ALA A 30 12.62 4.16 7.46
C ALA A 30 13.05 2.67 7.43
N CYS A 31 14.34 2.41 7.20
CA CYS A 31 14.90 1.06 7.27
C CYS A 31 14.74 0.44 8.66
N GLY A 32 14.98 1.22 9.72
CA GLY A 32 14.82 0.77 11.11
C GLY A 32 13.37 0.37 11.42
N VAL A 33 12.39 1.19 11.03
CA VAL A 33 10.97 0.89 11.24
C VAL A 33 10.56 -0.39 10.50
N VAL A 34 10.91 -0.52 9.22
CA VAL A 34 10.59 -1.72 8.44
C VAL A 34 11.34 -2.94 8.97
N GLY A 35 12.60 -2.78 9.40
CA GLY A 35 13.39 -3.85 10.00
C GLY A 35 12.80 -4.36 11.32
N VAL A 36 12.32 -3.47 12.19
CA VAL A 36 11.58 -3.86 13.40
C VAL A 36 10.28 -4.58 13.04
N TYR A 37 9.53 -4.07 12.07
CA TYR A 37 8.29 -4.71 11.61
C TYR A 37 8.55 -6.14 11.12
N ILE A 38 9.53 -6.34 10.23
CA ILE A 38 9.96 -7.66 9.76
C ILE A 38 10.41 -8.56 10.92
N GLY A 39 11.22 -8.01 11.84
CA GLY A 39 11.73 -8.72 13.01
C GLY A 39 10.61 -9.24 13.92
N LEU A 40 9.55 -8.45 14.12
CA LEU A 40 8.36 -8.89 14.87
C LEU A 40 7.61 -10.01 14.14
N GLY A 41 7.49 -9.91 12.81
CA GLY A 41 6.91 -10.98 11.99
C GLY A 41 7.60 -12.33 12.20
N PHE A 42 8.94 -12.35 12.20
CA PHE A 42 9.71 -13.56 12.49
C PHE A 42 9.64 -13.99 13.95
N ALA A 43 9.87 -13.08 14.89
CA ALA A 43 9.97 -13.41 16.31
C ALA A 43 8.69 -14.04 16.85
N PHE A 44 7.53 -13.60 16.35
CA PHE A 44 6.23 -14.09 16.78
C PHE A 44 5.58 -15.09 15.82
N HIS A 45 6.27 -15.47 14.73
CA HIS A 45 5.73 -16.38 13.70
C HIS A 45 4.33 -15.95 13.22
N LEU A 46 4.17 -14.66 12.94
CA LEU A 46 2.86 -14.09 12.61
C LEU A 46 2.37 -14.66 11.28
N ASP A 47 1.11 -15.07 11.22
CA ASP A 47 0.44 -15.35 9.95
C ASP A 47 0.27 -14.06 9.15
N ALA A 48 -0.07 -14.21 7.86
CA ALA A 48 -0.17 -13.09 6.94
C ALA A 48 -1.13 -12.00 7.43
N ASN A 49 -2.30 -12.37 7.97
CA ASN A 49 -3.32 -11.40 8.36
C ASN A 49 -2.90 -10.64 9.63
N VAL A 50 -2.39 -11.33 10.65
CA VAL A 50 -1.86 -10.65 11.85
C VAL A 50 -0.68 -9.76 11.50
N TYR A 51 0.21 -10.25 10.63
CA TYR A 51 1.35 -9.47 10.16
C TYR A 51 0.89 -8.19 9.46
N LEU A 52 -0.09 -8.26 8.56
CA LEU A 52 -0.66 -7.08 7.90
C LEU A 52 -1.31 -6.10 8.88
N LEU A 53 -2.10 -6.60 9.85
CA LEU A 53 -2.78 -5.80 10.85
C LEU A 53 -1.81 -5.06 11.78
N LEU A 54 -0.66 -5.67 12.09
CA LEU A 54 0.43 -5.01 12.81
C LEU A 54 0.91 -3.75 12.08
N GLY A 55 0.69 -3.64 10.77
CA GLY A 55 1.01 -2.45 9.98
C GLY A 55 0.23 -1.20 10.33
N ILE A 56 -0.96 -1.32 10.93
CA ILE A 56 -1.80 -0.18 11.32
C ILE A 56 -1.08 0.72 12.34
N PRO A 57 -0.62 0.22 13.51
CA PRO A 57 0.12 1.06 14.46
C PRO A 57 1.43 1.60 13.86
N PHE A 58 2.15 0.81 13.06
CA PHE A 58 3.37 1.30 12.37
C PHE A 58 3.06 2.45 11.41
N THR A 59 1.94 2.38 10.68
CA THR A 59 1.48 3.45 9.79
C THR A 59 1.21 4.73 10.56
N LEU A 60 0.51 4.64 11.69
CA LEU A 60 0.14 5.79 12.53
C LEU A 60 1.35 6.43 13.23
N LEU A 61 2.42 5.69 13.48
CA LEU A 61 3.67 6.23 14.04
C LEU A 61 4.23 7.39 13.19
N PHE A 62 4.09 7.33 11.86
CA PHE A 62 4.61 8.35 10.96
C PHE A 62 3.91 9.72 11.13
N PRO A 63 2.60 9.86 10.89
CA PRO A 63 1.94 11.15 11.03
C PRO A 63 1.92 11.63 12.49
N LEU A 64 1.81 10.73 13.48
CA LEU A 64 1.65 11.13 14.88
C LEU A 64 2.99 11.48 15.56
N VAL A 65 4.07 10.73 15.28
CA VAL A 65 5.33 10.86 16.02
C VAL A 65 6.47 11.36 15.13
N LEU A 66 6.72 10.70 13.99
CA LEU A 66 7.94 10.94 13.19
C LEU A 66 7.85 12.19 12.31
N ALA A 67 6.71 12.39 11.64
CA ALA A 67 6.48 13.46 10.68
C ALA A 67 5.58 14.58 11.23
N ARG A 68 4.82 14.31 12.30
CA ARG A 68 3.92 15.26 12.99
C ARG A 68 3.02 16.05 12.01
N ARG A 69 2.29 15.31 11.19
CA ARG A 69 1.37 15.85 10.18
C ARG A 69 -0.03 15.24 10.34
N PRO A 70 -1.06 15.86 9.77
CA PRO A 70 -2.41 15.32 9.86
C PRO A 70 -2.53 13.91 9.27
N VAL A 71 -3.20 13.00 9.99
CA VAL A 71 -3.37 11.59 9.58
C VAL A 71 -4.02 11.48 8.21
N ARG A 72 -4.95 12.38 7.86
CA ARG A 72 -5.61 12.40 6.54
C ARG A 72 -4.63 12.48 5.35
N GLU A 73 -3.45 13.05 5.56
CA GLU A 73 -2.41 13.19 4.51
C GLU A 73 -1.73 11.87 4.15
N LEU A 74 -2.02 10.79 4.88
CA LEU A 74 -1.69 9.44 4.46
C LEU A 74 -2.41 9.04 3.17
N TRP A 75 -3.61 9.59 2.93
CA TRP A 75 -4.44 9.21 1.79
C TRP A 75 -4.61 10.32 0.76
N VAL A 76 -4.81 11.57 1.21
CA VAL A 76 -4.97 12.73 0.32
C VAL A 76 -4.20 13.91 0.89
N ARG A 77 -3.23 14.43 0.13
CA ARG A 77 -2.48 15.65 0.45
C ARG A 77 -3.28 16.89 0.07
N GLY A 78 -3.11 17.95 0.86
CA GLY A 78 -3.76 19.24 0.62
C GLY A 78 -5.20 19.29 1.15
N THR A 79 -6.09 19.91 0.36
CA THR A 79 -7.48 20.15 0.76
C THR A 79 -8.29 18.85 0.73
N PRO A 80 -8.93 18.45 1.85
CA PRO A 80 -9.76 17.25 1.89
C PRO A 80 -11.01 17.40 1.00
N PRO A 81 -11.43 16.37 0.26
CA PRO A 81 -12.72 16.40 -0.42
C PRO A 81 -13.87 16.35 0.60
N PRO A 82 -15.04 16.90 0.27
CA PRO A 82 -16.22 16.79 1.13
C PRO A 82 -16.69 15.34 1.22
N VAL A 83 -17.26 14.98 2.37
CA VAL A 83 -17.99 13.73 2.55
C VAL A 83 -19.42 13.95 2.07
N ASP A 84 -19.67 13.68 0.79
CA ASP A 84 -20.97 13.83 0.15
C ASP A 84 -21.62 12.47 -0.18
N ARG A 85 -22.81 12.49 -0.78
CA ARG A 85 -23.54 11.27 -1.18
C ARG A 85 -22.72 10.34 -2.09
N TRP A 86 -21.78 10.86 -2.87
CA TRP A 86 -20.97 10.04 -3.77
C TRP A 86 -19.92 9.23 -3.00
N VAL A 87 -19.35 9.79 -1.93
CA VAL A 87 -18.48 9.02 -1.02
C VAL A 87 -19.25 7.84 -0.44
N TRP A 88 -20.48 8.06 0.02
CA TRP A 88 -21.32 7.00 0.59
C TRP A 88 -21.72 5.94 -0.45
N LEU A 89 -22.05 6.32 -1.68
CA LEU A 89 -22.34 5.37 -2.75
C LEU A 89 -21.12 4.51 -3.12
N MET A 90 -19.94 5.13 -3.23
CA MET A 90 -18.69 4.40 -3.51
C MET A 90 -18.29 3.51 -2.32
N PHE A 91 -18.46 3.99 -1.09
CA PHE A 91 -18.23 3.19 0.11
C PHE A 91 -19.14 1.98 0.12
N ALA A 92 -20.45 2.14 -0.10
CA ALA A 92 -21.39 1.03 -0.15
C ALA A 92 -20.98 -0.02 -1.19
N ALA A 93 -20.54 0.42 -2.38
CA ALA A 93 -20.06 -0.48 -3.43
C ALA A 93 -18.77 -1.23 -3.05
N LEU A 94 -17.79 -0.53 -2.47
CA LEU A 94 -16.51 -1.12 -2.05
C LEU A 94 -16.61 -1.96 -0.77
N ALA A 95 -17.63 -1.70 0.06
CA ALA A 95 -17.88 -2.41 1.31
C ALA A 95 -18.66 -3.71 1.13
N VAL A 96 -19.21 -3.98 -0.06
CA VAL A 96 -20.03 -5.20 -0.30
C VAL A 96 -19.22 -6.44 0.05
N LEU A 97 -18.05 -6.63 -0.57
CA LEU A 97 -17.30 -7.87 -0.39
C LEU A 97 -16.70 -7.99 1.03
N PRO A 98 -15.97 -6.99 1.58
CA PRO A 98 -15.52 -7.04 2.96
C PRO A 98 -16.65 -7.22 3.98
N GLY A 99 -17.83 -6.64 3.70
CA GLY A 99 -19.00 -6.77 4.56
C GLY A 99 -19.63 -8.16 4.53
N LEU A 100 -19.66 -8.81 3.36
CA LEU A 100 -20.10 -10.19 3.22
C LEU A 100 -19.12 -11.16 3.90
N ASP A 101 -17.82 -10.98 3.72
CA ASP A 101 -16.78 -11.80 4.34
C ASP A 101 -16.82 -11.67 5.88
N LEU A 102 -16.95 -10.43 6.39
CA LEU A 102 -17.11 -10.19 7.82
C LEU A 102 -18.38 -10.85 8.38
N ALA A 103 -19.50 -10.72 7.68
CA ALA A 103 -20.77 -11.32 8.10
C ALA A 103 -20.70 -12.86 8.08
N GLY A 104 -20.04 -13.44 7.09
CA GLY A 104 -19.76 -14.88 7.01
C GLY A 104 -18.92 -15.36 8.17
N THR A 105 -17.79 -14.70 8.44
CA THR A 105 -16.89 -15.01 9.56
C THR A 105 -17.62 -14.98 10.91
N VAL A 106 -18.47 -13.97 11.14
CA VAL A 106 -19.28 -13.87 12.36
C VAL A 106 -20.36 -14.95 12.40
N GLY A 107 -21.04 -15.21 11.29
CA GLY A 107 -22.07 -16.24 11.17
C GLY A 107 -21.54 -17.63 11.46
N ASP A 108 -20.40 -17.99 10.87
CA ASP A 108 -19.73 -19.28 11.06
C ASP A 108 -19.28 -19.47 12.51
N ALA A 109 -18.81 -18.40 13.15
CA ALA A 109 -18.42 -18.44 14.55
C ALA A 109 -19.61 -18.68 15.49
N ILE A 110 -20.74 -18.03 15.23
CA ILE A 110 -21.98 -18.24 15.98
C ILE A 110 -22.50 -19.67 15.75
N ALA A 111 -22.52 -20.13 14.50
CA ALA A 111 -23.06 -21.44 14.13
C ALA A 111 -22.20 -22.61 14.63
N SER A 112 -20.87 -22.45 14.62
CA SER A 112 -19.95 -23.53 15.04
C SER A 112 -19.91 -23.75 16.55
N GLY A 113 -20.50 -22.85 17.36
CA GLY A 113 -20.55 -22.97 18.83
C GLY A 113 -19.17 -23.11 19.48
N LYS A 114 -18.09 -22.75 18.77
CA LYS A 114 -16.72 -22.90 19.25
C LYS A 114 -16.55 -22.01 20.49
N PRO A 115 -16.06 -22.56 21.62
CA PRO A 115 -15.90 -21.78 22.86
C PRO A 115 -14.92 -20.61 22.72
N ASN A 116 -14.07 -20.65 21.70
CA ASN A 116 -13.04 -19.63 21.44
C ASN A 116 -13.53 -18.49 20.52
N GLY A 117 -14.78 -18.51 20.04
CA GLY A 117 -15.34 -17.48 19.16
C GLY A 117 -14.76 -17.48 17.74
N PRO A 118 -15.04 -16.41 16.94
CA PRO A 118 -14.46 -16.25 15.61
C PRO A 118 -12.94 -16.11 15.67
N ASP A 119 -12.26 -16.49 14.59
CA ASP A 119 -10.85 -16.15 14.43
C ASP A 119 -10.71 -14.61 14.40
N GLY A 120 -10.24 -14.06 15.52
CA GLY A 120 -10.11 -12.61 15.73
C GLY A 120 -9.20 -11.95 14.70
N THR A 121 -8.29 -12.71 14.09
CA THR A 121 -7.40 -12.24 13.02
C THR A 121 -8.19 -11.96 11.74
N VAL A 122 -9.02 -12.89 11.30
CA VAL A 122 -9.86 -12.72 10.10
C VAL A 122 -10.85 -11.58 10.32
N LEU A 123 -11.48 -11.54 11.49
CA LEU A 123 -12.42 -10.50 11.86
C LEU A 123 -11.75 -9.10 11.87
N GLY A 124 -10.52 -9.01 12.40
CA GLY A 124 -9.73 -7.78 12.38
C GLY A 124 -9.36 -7.34 10.95
N TYR A 125 -9.00 -8.29 10.09
CA TYR A 125 -8.66 -8.04 8.68
C TYR A 125 -9.87 -7.50 7.91
N ASP A 126 -11.03 -8.14 8.03
CA ASP A 126 -12.25 -7.70 7.33
C ASP A 126 -12.76 -6.36 7.86
N ALA A 127 -12.67 -6.12 9.17
CA ALA A 127 -12.98 -4.83 9.77
C ALA A 127 -12.03 -3.71 9.26
N ALA A 128 -10.74 -4.01 9.12
CA ALA A 128 -9.78 -3.08 8.54
C ALA A 128 -10.09 -2.82 7.06
N ALA A 129 -10.49 -3.83 6.30
CA ALA A 129 -10.94 -3.69 4.92
C ALA A 129 -12.20 -2.81 4.82
N LEU A 130 -13.20 -2.97 5.69
CA LEU A 130 -14.38 -2.07 5.72
C LEU A 130 -14.00 -0.61 5.98
N LEU A 131 -13.10 -0.35 6.93
CA LEU A 131 -12.57 1.00 7.15
C LEU A 131 -11.86 1.51 5.88
N GLY A 132 -11.09 0.64 5.23
CA GLY A 132 -10.39 0.94 3.99
C GLY A 132 -11.30 1.26 2.83
N ALA A 133 -12.49 0.64 2.75
CA ALA A 133 -13.48 0.94 1.73
C ALA A 133 -13.96 2.40 1.83
N PHE A 134 -14.16 2.91 3.05
CA PHE A 134 -14.55 4.30 3.26
C PHE A 134 -13.43 5.26 2.83
N VAL A 135 -12.20 4.99 3.23
CA VAL A 135 -11.07 5.86 2.92
C VAL A 135 -10.69 5.79 1.43
N ALA A 136 -10.85 4.64 0.79
CA ALA A 136 -10.74 4.46 -0.66
C ALA A 136 -11.78 5.30 -1.39
N ALA A 137 -13.06 5.21 -1.00
CA ALA A 137 -14.14 6.02 -1.56
C ALA A 137 -13.86 7.53 -1.41
N TRP A 138 -13.43 7.97 -0.24
CA TRP A 138 -13.05 9.36 0.04
C TRP A 138 -11.88 9.83 -0.84
N SER A 139 -10.87 8.98 -1.02
CA SER A 139 -9.71 9.30 -1.87
C SER A 139 -10.06 9.33 -3.36
N ILE A 140 -10.90 8.40 -3.82
CA ILE A 140 -11.43 8.40 -5.20
C ILE A 140 -12.27 9.65 -5.44
N ARG A 141 -13.06 10.09 -4.45
CA ARG A 141 -13.84 11.34 -4.54
C ARG A 141 -12.98 12.57 -4.75
N ALA A 142 -11.74 12.58 -4.25
CA ALA A 142 -10.75 13.63 -4.48
C ALA A 142 -10.12 13.59 -5.89
N LEU A 143 -10.34 12.55 -6.69
CA LEU A 143 -9.80 12.48 -8.05
C LEU A 143 -10.58 13.38 -9.01
N GLY A 144 -9.95 14.45 -9.47
CA GLY A 144 -10.37 15.18 -10.67
C GLY A 144 -9.94 14.47 -11.96
N ARG A 145 -10.24 15.07 -13.12
CA ARG A 145 -9.81 14.57 -14.45
C ARG A 145 -8.29 14.33 -14.54
N ALA A 146 -7.50 15.22 -13.94
CA ALA A 146 -6.04 15.06 -13.89
C ALA A 146 -5.62 13.86 -13.01
N GLY A 147 -6.33 13.60 -11.92
CA GLY A 147 -6.12 12.43 -11.06
C GLY A 147 -6.36 11.13 -11.83
N TRP A 148 -7.47 11.01 -12.55
CA TRP A 148 -7.76 9.85 -13.40
C TRP A 148 -6.75 9.63 -14.53
N ARG A 149 -6.18 10.70 -15.11
CA ARG A 149 -5.05 10.56 -16.04
C ARG A 149 -3.82 9.94 -15.36
N ARG A 150 -3.56 10.29 -14.09
CA ARG A 150 -2.45 9.72 -13.31
C ARG A 150 -2.71 8.26 -12.93
N VAL A 151 -3.95 7.89 -12.56
CA VAL A 151 -4.35 6.48 -12.36
C VAL A 151 -4.04 5.67 -13.62
N ARG A 152 -4.52 6.12 -14.79
CA ARG A 152 -4.24 5.45 -16.07
C ARG A 152 -2.75 5.35 -16.37
N GLY A 153 -1.97 6.41 -16.13
CA GLY A 153 -0.52 6.37 -16.31
C GLY A 153 0.18 5.40 -15.35
N CYS A 154 -0.32 5.25 -14.13
CA CYS A 154 0.19 4.31 -13.14
C CYS A 154 -0.14 2.86 -13.53
N LEU A 155 -1.38 2.59 -13.95
CA LEU A 155 -1.80 1.30 -14.52
C LEU A 155 -0.97 0.93 -15.75
N ALA A 156 -0.75 1.87 -16.68
CA ALA A 156 0.05 1.65 -17.88
C ALA A 156 1.54 1.39 -17.59
N THR A 157 2.02 1.64 -16.37
CA THR A 157 3.42 1.41 -15.98
C THR A 157 3.52 0.30 -14.94
N ALA A 158 3.27 0.60 -13.67
CA ALA A 158 3.26 -0.38 -12.58
C ALA A 158 2.29 -1.53 -12.85
N GLY A 159 1.07 -1.23 -13.32
CA GLY A 159 0.04 -2.24 -13.57
C GLY A 159 0.48 -3.25 -14.65
N ILE A 160 0.95 -2.78 -15.80
CA ILE A 160 1.45 -3.65 -16.88
C ILE A 160 2.68 -4.44 -16.45
N LEU A 161 3.63 -3.82 -15.75
CA LEU A 161 4.83 -4.54 -15.26
C LEU A 161 4.45 -5.62 -14.24
N GLY A 162 3.63 -5.29 -13.24
CA GLY A 162 3.18 -6.20 -12.20
C GLY A 162 2.37 -7.36 -12.77
N ALA A 163 1.31 -7.05 -13.51
CA ALA A 163 0.46 -8.06 -14.15
C ALA A 163 1.25 -8.91 -15.15
N GLY A 164 2.13 -8.28 -15.96
CA GLY A 164 2.97 -8.97 -16.93
C GLY A 164 3.93 -9.98 -16.31
N MET A 165 4.47 -9.69 -15.12
CA MET A 165 5.32 -10.64 -14.39
C MET A 165 4.53 -11.85 -13.91
N PHE A 166 3.30 -11.68 -13.38
CA PHE A 166 2.46 -12.82 -13.00
C PHE A 166 2.00 -13.63 -14.20
N VAL A 167 1.54 -12.98 -15.27
CA VAL A 167 1.17 -13.66 -16.52
C VAL A 167 2.37 -14.41 -17.11
N GLY A 168 3.54 -13.79 -17.17
CA GLY A 168 4.77 -14.42 -17.66
C GLY A 168 5.18 -15.61 -16.80
N GLY A 169 5.19 -15.46 -15.48
CA GLY A 169 5.48 -16.54 -14.54
C GLY A 169 4.51 -17.71 -14.70
N PHE A 170 3.23 -17.43 -14.89
CA PHE A 170 2.20 -18.46 -15.14
C PHE A 170 2.49 -19.24 -16.43
N LEU A 171 2.72 -18.53 -17.54
CA LEU A 171 3.02 -19.15 -18.83
C LEU A 171 4.31 -19.99 -18.78
N LEU A 172 5.33 -19.53 -18.07
CA LEU A 172 6.61 -20.24 -17.92
C LEU A 172 6.55 -21.42 -16.95
N SER A 173 5.62 -21.40 -15.99
CA SER A 173 5.45 -22.49 -15.01
C SER A 173 4.92 -23.78 -15.64
N GLY A 174 4.35 -23.71 -16.85
CA GLY A 174 3.69 -24.85 -17.49
C GLY A 174 2.42 -25.32 -16.76
N GLN A 175 1.95 -24.56 -15.76
CA GLN A 175 0.67 -24.84 -15.11
C GLN A 175 -0.44 -24.82 -16.14
N ALA A 176 -1.28 -25.85 -16.13
CA ALA A 176 -2.49 -25.86 -16.92
C ALA A 176 -3.40 -24.71 -16.46
N ALA A 177 -4.08 -24.06 -17.40
CA ALA A 177 -5.04 -23.02 -17.05
C ALA A 177 -6.03 -23.52 -15.99
N PRO A 178 -6.31 -22.73 -14.93
CA PRO A 178 -7.25 -23.12 -13.89
C PRO A 178 -8.53 -23.66 -14.53
N ARG A 179 -8.84 -24.93 -14.26
CA ARG A 179 -10.15 -25.50 -14.58
C ARG A 179 -11.01 -25.30 -13.34
N PRO A 180 -12.20 -24.66 -13.43
CA PRO A 180 -13.00 -24.45 -14.63
C PRO A 180 -12.86 -23.04 -15.25
N VAL A 181 -13.13 -22.97 -16.57
CA VAL A 181 -13.50 -21.84 -17.47
C VAL A 181 -12.90 -20.43 -17.17
N PRO A 182 -12.37 -19.68 -18.18
CA PRO A 182 -11.88 -18.30 -18.02
C PRO A 182 -12.73 -17.34 -17.15
N TRP A 183 -14.04 -17.58 -17.10
CA TRP A 183 -14.98 -16.83 -16.27
C TRP A 183 -14.80 -17.00 -14.76
N ALA A 184 -14.37 -18.16 -14.26
CA ALA A 184 -14.12 -18.36 -12.83
C ALA A 184 -12.87 -17.58 -12.39
N SER A 185 -11.78 -17.64 -13.17
CA SER A 185 -10.59 -16.82 -12.98
C SER A 185 -10.92 -15.32 -13.02
N LEU A 186 -11.78 -14.89 -13.95
CA LEU A 186 -12.24 -13.50 -14.00
C LEU A 186 -13.04 -13.15 -12.73
N GLY A 187 -13.94 -14.02 -12.27
CA GLY A 187 -14.70 -13.83 -11.05
C GLY A 187 -13.80 -13.69 -9.81
N ILE A 188 -12.79 -14.54 -9.67
CA ILE A 188 -11.80 -14.48 -8.59
C ILE A 188 -11.01 -13.17 -8.67
N GLY A 189 -10.58 -12.76 -9.87
CA GLY A 189 -9.88 -11.50 -10.06
C GLY A 189 -10.74 -10.29 -9.70
N LEU A 190 -12.02 -10.27 -10.10
CA LEU A 190 -12.95 -9.19 -9.77
C LEU A 190 -13.26 -9.13 -8.26
N ALA A 191 -13.48 -10.27 -7.62
CA ALA A 191 -13.65 -10.35 -6.17
C ALA A 191 -12.37 -9.85 -5.47
N SER A 192 -11.20 -10.32 -5.91
CA SER A 192 -9.91 -9.86 -5.37
C SER A 192 -9.72 -8.36 -5.54
N LEU A 193 -10.10 -7.77 -6.68
CA LEU A 193 -10.04 -6.32 -6.88
C LEU A 193 -10.93 -5.57 -5.87
N LEU A 194 -12.17 -6.04 -5.68
CA LEU A 194 -13.11 -5.45 -4.73
C LEU A 194 -12.64 -5.56 -3.28
N MET A 195 -11.88 -6.60 -2.93
CA MET A 195 -11.29 -6.76 -1.60
C MET A 195 -10.00 -5.96 -1.42
N TYR A 196 -9.09 -6.03 -2.39
CA TYR A 196 -7.77 -5.42 -2.27
C TYR A 196 -7.80 -3.90 -2.38
N VAL A 197 -8.73 -3.30 -3.14
CA VAL A 197 -8.87 -1.83 -3.16
C VAL A 197 -9.07 -1.29 -1.73
N PRO A 198 -10.02 -1.78 -0.93
CA PRO A 198 -10.12 -1.42 0.48
C PRO A 198 -8.85 -1.74 1.30
N VAL A 199 -8.33 -2.97 1.21
CA VAL A 199 -7.20 -3.44 2.04
C VAL A 199 -5.96 -2.57 1.89
N VAL A 200 -5.57 -2.23 0.66
CA VAL A 200 -4.34 -1.45 0.43
C VAL A 200 -4.43 -0.04 1.02
N PHE A 201 -5.64 0.49 1.22
CA PHE A 201 -5.84 1.80 1.85
C PHE A 201 -5.67 1.80 3.37
N VAL A 202 -5.59 0.65 4.03
CA VAL A 202 -5.40 0.58 5.50
C VAL A 202 -4.15 -0.20 5.90
N LEU A 203 -3.71 -1.16 5.09
CA LEU A 203 -2.59 -2.04 5.45
C LEU A 203 -1.32 -1.71 4.66
N GLU A 204 -1.37 -1.74 3.33
CA GLU A 204 -0.15 -1.74 2.51
C GLU A 204 0.24 -0.40 1.92
N GLU A 205 -0.56 0.13 0.98
CA GLU A 205 -0.21 1.35 0.26
C GLU A 205 -0.19 2.56 1.19
N VAL A 206 -1.08 2.59 2.19
CA VAL A 206 -1.08 3.64 3.20
C VAL A 206 0.21 3.62 4.03
N PHE A 207 0.76 2.45 4.34
CA PHE A 207 2.03 2.32 5.04
C PHE A 207 3.19 2.75 4.14
N PHE A 208 3.32 2.14 2.97
CA PHE A 208 4.50 2.37 2.13
C PHE A 208 4.48 3.71 1.41
N ARG A 209 3.34 4.14 0.87
CA ARG A 209 3.27 5.38 0.06
C ARG A 209 2.77 6.52 0.92
N GLY A 210 1.64 6.30 1.59
CA GLY A 210 1.05 7.27 2.51
C GLY A 210 2.03 7.72 3.57
N ALA A 211 2.57 6.80 4.37
CA ALA A 211 3.46 7.06 5.50
C ALA A 211 4.95 7.12 5.12
N LEU A 212 5.54 6.00 4.70
CA LEU A 212 6.98 5.80 4.53
C LEU A 212 7.56 6.66 3.39
N ASP A 213 6.98 6.60 2.19
CA ASP A 213 7.46 7.35 1.02
C ASP A 213 7.37 8.87 1.24
N SER A 214 6.27 9.33 1.83
CA SER A 214 6.09 10.74 2.20
C SER A 214 7.08 11.21 3.28
N TYR A 215 7.55 10.30 4.14
CA TYR A 215 8.61 10.60 5.10
C TYR A 215 9.99 10.61 4.43
N LEU A 216 10.28 9.62 3.58
CA LEU A 216 11.54 9.50 2.85
C LEU A 216 11.78 10.68 1.91
N HIS A 217 10.76 11.13 1.19
CA HIS A 217 10.85 12.14 0.16
C HIS A 217 9.89 13.31 0.38
N ARG A 218 10.43 14.52 0.33
CA ARG A 218 9.66 15.77 0.36
C ARG A 218 9.65 16.43 -1.02
N ASP A 219 8.55 17.10 -1.33
CA ASP A 219 8.38 17.76 -2.62
C ASP A 219 9.47 18.82 -2.82
N GLY A 220 10.04 18.87 -4.03
CA GLY A 220 11.17 19.75 -4.37
C GLY A 220 12.56 19.22 -3.99
N GLU A 221 12.67 18.13 -3.24
CA GLU A 221 13.98 17.51 -2.97
C GLU A 221 14.52 16.74 -4.20
N PRO A 222 15.85 16.75 -4.47
CA PRO A 222 16.42 15.87 -5.50
C PRO A 222 16.36 14.39 -5.10
N GLY A 223 16.65 13.46 -6.00
CA GLY A 223 16.78 12.03 -5.65
C GLY A 223 15.43 11.29 -5.47
N ALA A 224 14.39 11.75 -6.16
CA ALA A 224 13.08 11.11 -6.12
C ALA A 224 13.15 9.62 -6.51
N ARG A 225 13.87 9.28 -7.59
CA ARG A 225 13.99 7.89 -8.06
C ARG A 225 14.69 6.98 -7.04
N TRP A 226 15.76 7.47 -6.39
CA TRP A 226 16.50 6.68 -5.40
C TRP A 226 15.65 6.38 -4.16
N THR A 227 14.96 7.38 -3.62
CA THR A 227 14.07 7.17 -2.46
C THR A 227 12.90 6.26 -2.81
N ALA A 228 12.38 6.34 -4.03
CA ALA A 228 11.34 5.44 -4.51
C ALA A 228 11.86 4.00 -4.61
N ALA A 229 13.05 3.80 -5.16
CA ALA A 229 13.70 2.49 -5.22
C ALA A 229 13.94 1.91 -3.82
N LEU A 230 14.42 2.72 -2.87
CA LEU A 230 14.58 2.30 -1.48
C LEU A 230 13.24 1.90 -0.85
N CYS A 231 12.19 2.72 -0.97
CA CYS A 231 10.86 2.40 -0.47
C CYS A 231 10.32 1.09 -1.07
N SER A 232 10.60 0.85 -2.35
CA SER A 232 10.16 -0.35 -3.07
C SER A 232 10.95 -1.59 -2.66
N ALA A 233 12.25 -1.45 -2.40
CA ALA A 233 13.07 -2.53 -1.84
C ALA A 233 12.59 -2.89 -0.42
N LEU A 234 12.31 -1.88 0.42
CA LEU A 234 11.75 -2.09 1.75
C LEU A 234 10.37 -2.78 1.69
N TRP A 235 9.52 -2.40 0.72
CA TRP A 235 8.25 -3.09 0.48
C TRP A 235 8.45 -4.55 0.10
N GLY A 236 9.42 -4.87 -0.77
CA GLY A 236 9.72 -6.26 -1.10
C GLY A 236 10.27 -7.08 0.07
N LEU A 237 11.25 -6.56 0.80
CA LEU A 237 11.80 -7.25 1.97
C LEU A 237 10.76 -7.40 3.10
N TRP A 238 9.79 -6.49 3.18
CA TRP A 238 8.72 -6.59 4.17
C TRP A 238 7.84 -7.84 4.01
N HIS A 239 7.81 -8.49 2.84
CA HIS A 239 7.09 -9.75 2.66
C HIS A 239 7.80 -10.98 3.23
N LEU A 240 9.07 -10.86 3.65
CA LEU A 240 9.89 -12.02 4.03
C LEU A 240 9.25 -12.93 5.10
N PRO A 241 8.62 -12.41 6.18
CA PRO A 241 7.99 -13.27 7.19
C PRO A 241 6.81 -14.10 6.66
N VAL A 242 6.21 -13.68 5.54
CA VAL A 242 4.99 -14.24 4.97
C VAL A 242 5.20 -14.79 3.55
N ALA A 243 6.45 -14.89 3.09
CA ALA A 243 6.81 -15.32 1.73
C ALA A 243 6.65 -16.84 1.50
N GLY A 244 6.12 -17.57 2.49
CA GLY A 244 5.84 -19.01 2.44
C GLY A 244 6.41 -19.77 3.64
N SER A 245 6.16 -21.08 3.68
CA SER A 245 6.61 -21.99 4.76
C SER A 245 8.03 -22.53 4.57
N GLY A 246 8.67 -22.24 3.44
CA GLY A 246 10.02 -22.70 3.12
C GLY A 246 11.13 -21.82 3.70
N PRO A 247 12.39 -22.28 3.68
CA PRO A 247 13.53 -21.48 4.12
C PRO A 247 13.68 -20.23 3.26
N ILE A 248 14.02 -19.10 3.89
CA ILE A 248 14.34 -17.86 3.18
C ILE A 248 15.70 -18.03 2.51
N THR A 249 15.67 -18.25 1.20
CA THR A 249 16.88 -18.35 0.38
C THR A 249 17.24 -17.01 -0.23
N ALA A 250 18.49 -16.88 -0.69
CA ALA A 250 18.90 -15.72 -1.50
C ALA A 250 18.02 -15.56 -2.75
N GLY A 251 17.54 -16.67 -3.34
CA GLY A 251 16.63 -16.65 -4.47
C GLY A 251 15.31 -15.96 -4.16
N VAL A 252 14.70 -16.22 -3.00
CA VAL A 252 13.46 -15.57 -2.55
C VAL A 252 13.67 -14.07 -2.38
N VAL A 253 14.76 -13.67 -1.71
CA VAL A 253 15.09 -12.25 -1.51
C VAL A 253 15.28 -11.54 -2.85
N LEU A 254 16.06 -12.14 -3.76
CA LEU A 254 16.30 -11.57 -5.09
C LEU A 254 15.01 -11.48 -5.91
N ALA A 255 14.13 -12.48 -5.85
CA ALA A 255 12.85 -12.46 -6.54
C ALA A 255 11.94 -11.34 -6.01
N LEU A 256 11.83 -11.18 -4.69
CA LEU A 256 11.06 -10.10 -4.07
C LEU A 256 11.60 -8.72 -4.48
N LEU A 257 12.91 -8.52 -4.47
CA LEU A 257 13.51 -7.25 -4.88
C LEU A 257 13.33 -7.00 -6.38
N ALA A 258 13.55 -8.01 -7.22
CA ALA A 258 13.44 -7.92 -8.67
C ALA A 258 12.02 -7.60 -9.12
N PHE A 259 11.00 -8.13 -8.43
CA PHE A 259 9.59 -7.83 -8.70
C PHE A 259 9.19 -6.46 -8.13
N GLN A 260 9.48 -6.21 -6.85
CA GLN A 260 8.90 -5.07 -6.15
C GLN A 260 9.58 -3.74 -6.47
N ILE A 261 10.88 -3.72 -6.80
CA ILE A 261 11.57 -2.47 -7.14
C ILE A 261 10.99 -1.83 -8.42
N PRO A 262 10.89 -2.53 -9.56
CA PRO A 262 10.32 -1.95 -10.78
C PRO A 262 8.89 -1.45 -10.59
N VAL A 263 8.02 -2.25 -9.98
CA VAL A 263 6.61 -1.90 -9.75
C VAL A 263 6.49 -0.75 -8.74
N GLY A 264 7.14 -0.88 -7.59
CA GLY A 264 7.07 0.06 -6.48
C GLY A 264 7.59 1.45 -6.83
N ILE A 265 8.59 1.57 -7.72
CA ILE A 265 9.09 2.87 -8.19
C ILE A 265 7.94 3.65 -8.86
N PHE A 266 7.20 3.02 -9.76
CA PHE A 266 6.11 3.69 -10.47
C PHE A 266 4.93 4.00 -9.56
N LEU A 267 4.63 3.12 -8.58
CA LEU A 267 3.63 3.40 -7.54
C LEU A 267 4.01 4.62 -6.69
N SER A 268 5.26 4.68 -6.22
CA SER A 268 5.79 5.81 -5.43
C SER A 268 5.78 7.11 -6.23
N LEU A 269 6.20 7.07 -7.51
CA LEU A 269 6.13 8.25 -8.38
C LEU A 269 4.68 8.66 -8.70
N GLY A 270 3.76 7.70 -8.79
CA GLY A 270 2.32 7.94 -8.94
C GLY A 270 1.75 8.68 -7.72
N TRP A 271 2.09 8.23 -6.52
CA TRP A 271 1.77 8.91 -5.26
C TRP A 271 2.31 10.33 -5.22
N ARG A 272 3.63 10.52 -5.41
CA ARG A 272 4.27 11.85 -5.31
C ARG A 272 3.72 12.87 -6.30
N ARG A 273 3.42 12.45 -7.54
CA ARG A 273 2.85 13.36 -8.55
C ARG A 273 1.40 13.71 -8.28
N SER A 274 0.66 12.83 -7.58
CA SER A 274 -0.78 12.99 -7.40
C SER A 274 -1.16 13.56 -6.04
N GLY A 275 -0.39 13.26 -5.00
CA GLY A 275 -0.78 13.47 -3.61
C GLY A 275 -2.03 12.67 -3.21
N ASN A 276 -2.41 11.63 -3.95
CA ASN A 276 -3.63 10.87 -3.70
C ASN A 276 -3.37 9.36 -3.82
N LEU A 277 -3.72 8.62 -2.77
CA LEU A 277 -3.38 7.21 -2.61
C LEU A 277 -4.19 6.33 -3.55
N ALA A 278 -5.30 6.83 -4.09
CA ALA A 278 -6.06 6.11 -5.12
C ALA A 278 -5.26 5.85 -6.40
N VAL A 279 -4.24 6.65 -6.71
CA VAL A 279 -3.39 6.40 -7.87
C VAL A 279 -2.59 5.10 -7.74
N PRO A 280 -1.71 4.95 -6.72
CA PRO A 280 -1.01 3.69 -6.53
C PRO A 280 -1.91 2.58 -5.97
N GLY A 281 -2.88 2.89 -5.10
CA GLY A 281 -3.78 1.94 -4.47
C GLY A 281 -4.60 1.11 -5.45
N ILE A 282 -5.30 1.76 -6.38
CA ILE A 282 -6.08 1.06 -7.41
C ILE A 282 -5.15 0.24 -8.32
N THR A 283 -3.96 0.78 -8.63
CA THR A 283 -2.98 0.10 -9.48
C THR A 283 -2.44 -1.17 -8.82
N HIS A 284 -2.12 -1.11 -7.53
CA HIS A 284 -1.67 -2.25 -6.74
C HIS A 284 -2.78 -3.31 -6.65
N ALA A 285 -3.99 -2.93 -6.23
CA ALA A 285 -5.11 -3.86 -6.15
C ALA A 285 -5.43 -4.53 -7.49
N ALA A 286 -5.23 -3.84 -8.62
CA ALA A 286 -5.37 -4.43 -9.94
C ALA A 286 -4.27 -5.47 -10.26
N ILE A 287 -3.04 -5.26 -9.79
CA ILE A 287 -1.95 -6.24 -9.92
C ILE A 287 -2.29 -7.51 -9.11
N ASP A 288 -2.75 -7.35 -7.87
CA ASP A 288 -3.14 -8.48 -7.01
C ASP A 288 -4.36 -9.22 -7.55
N ALA A 289 -5.32 -8.50 -8.13
CA ALA A 289 -6.46 -9.10 -8.80
C ALA A 289 -6.05 -10.03 -9.96
N VAL A 290 -5.05 -9.63 -10.75
CA VAL A 290 -4.50 -10.48 -11.81
C VAL A 290 -3.77 -11.67 -11.21
N ARG A 291 -2.92 -11.47 -10.20
CA ARG A 291 -2.22 -12.55 -9.48
C ARG A 291 -3.21 -13.63 -9.03
N ASN A 292 -4.22 -13.23 -8.28
CA ASN A 292 -5.21 -14.12 -7.72
C ASN A 292 -6.09 -14.78 -8.80
N GLY A 293 -6.48 -14.05 -9.85
CA GLY A 293 -7.24 -14.61 -10.97
C GLY A 293 -6.50 -15.72 -11.73
N LEU A 294 -5.15 -15.66 -11.74
CA LEU A 294 -4.29 -16.69 -12.30
C LEU A 294 -4.03 -17.87 -11.34
N GLY A 295 -4.44 -17.77 -10.08
CA GLY A 295 -4.26 -18.81 -9.07
C GLY A 295 -2.91 -18.78 -8.34
N PHE A 296 -2.26 -17.62 -8.28
CA PHE A 296 -1.07 -17.40 -7.45
C PHE A 296 -1.41 -16.86 -6.05
#